data_AF-A0A3L7NW71-F1
#
_entry.id   AF-A0A3L7NW71-F1
#
_cell.length_a   1.000
_cell.length_b   1.000
_cell.length_c   1.000
_cell.angle_alpha   90.00
_cell.angle_beta   90.00
_cell.angle_gamma   90.00
#
_symmetry.space_group_name_H-M   'P 1'
#
loop_
_entity.id
_entity.type
_entity.pdbx_description
1 polymer ?
#
loop_
_entity_poly.entity_id
_entity_poly.type
_entity_poly.pdbx_seq_one_letter_code
_entity_poly.pdbx_strand_id
1 'polypeptide(L)' 'MDRQNVGIIGGGPGGLFTAYLLRKKCYHALLMTLFEASDRLGGKIHTKQQQFPGSIFLAKK' A
#
# COMPACT_ATOMS: atom_id res chain seq x y z
N MET A 1 -4.12 16.95 24.29
CA MET A 1 -3.10 16.98 23.22
C MET A 1 -3.85 16.83 21.92
N ASP A 2 -3.91 17.88 21.12
CA ASP A 2 -4.63 17.87 19.85
C ASP A 2 -3.83 17.06 18.82
N ARG A 3 -4.52 16.17 18.10
CA ARG A 3 -3.91 15.37 17.04
C ARG A 3 -3.72 16.24 15.79
N GLN A 4 -2.55 16.19 15.19
CA GLN A 4 -2.26 16.90 13.94
C GLN A 4 -2.85 16.11 12.77
N ASN A 5 -3.53 16.81 11.86
CA ASN A 5 -4.07 16.23 10.64
C ASN A 5 -2.98 16.19 9.55
N VAL A 6 -2.74 15.02 8.98
CA VAL A 6 -1.71 14.82 7.96
C VAL A 6 -2.31 14.14 6.73
N GLY A 7 -2.21 14.82 5.58
CA GLY A 7 -2.54 14.25 4.28
C GLY A 7 -1.31 13.62 3.64
N ILE A 8 -1.45 12.40 3.11
CA ILE A 8 -0.42 11.70 2.34
C ILE A 8 -0.95 11.54 0.91
N ILE A 9 -0.26 12.13 -0.06
CA ILE A 9 -0.66 12.08 -1.48
C ILE A 9 0.09 10.97 -2.21
N GLY A 10 -0.65 10.05 -2.81
CA GLY A 10 -0.16 8.89 -3.56
C GLY A 10 -0.11 7.60 -2.72
N GLY A 11 -0.90 6.61 -3.13
CA GLY A 11 -0.97 5.26 -2.56
C GLY A 11 0.07 4.28 -3.11
N GLY A 12 1.18 4.78 -3.64
CA GLY A 12 2.34 3.98 -4.05
C GLY A 12 3.21 3.52 -2.87
N PRO A 13 4.35 2.85 -3.12
CA PRO A 13 5.24 2.38 -2.05
C PRO A 13 5.70 3.53 -1.13
N GLY A 14 6.05 4.70 -1.69
CA GLY A 14 6.47 5.84 -0.89
C GLY A 14 5.41 6.31 0.10
N GLY A 15 4.18 6.56 -0.36
CA GLY A 15 3.10 7.02 0.53
C GLY A 15 2.65 5.96 1.53
N LEU A 16 2.57 4.69 1.12
CA LEU A 16 2.22 3.60 2.03
C LEU A 16 3.29 3.36 3.11
N PHE A 17 4.58 3.43 2.76
CA PHE A 17 5.65 3.33 3.76
C PHE A 17 5.67 4.54 4.69
N THR A 18 5.43 5.74 4.18
CA THR A 18 5.28 6.94 5.01
C THR A 18 4.14 6.77 6.01
N ALA A 19 2.96 6.34 5.57
CA ALA A 19 1.82 6.08 6.44
C ALA A 19 2.12 5.01 7.50
N TYR A 20 2.79 3.92 7.09
CA TYR A 20 3.19 2.85 8.00
C TYR A 20 4.16 3.34 9.09
N LEU A 21 5.21 4.06 8.69
CA LEU A 21 6.24 4.55 9.61
C LEU A 21 5.70 5.63 10.55
N LEU A 22 4.88 6.57 10.04
CA LEU A 22 4.23 7.58 10.86
C LEU A 22 3.27 6.95 11.87
N ARG A 23 2.51 5.92 11.47
CA ARG A 23 1.67 5.19 12.41
C ARG A 23 2.52 4.51 13.48
N LYS A 24 3.59 3.82 13.10
CA LYS A 24 4.46 3.12 14.06
C LYS A 24 5.12 4.07 15.07
N LYS A 25 5.48 5.29 14.65
CA LYS A 25 6.22 6.25 15.48
C LYS A 25 5.33 7.25 16.24
N CYS A 26 4.16 7.59 15.69
CA CYS A 26 3.40 8.77 16.12
C CYS A 26 1.88 8.52 16.20
N TYR A 27 1.40 7.28 16.35
CA TYR A 27 -0.04 6.95 16.31
C TYR A 27 -0.93 7.74 17.26
N HIS A 28 -0.41 8.23 18.39
CA HIS A 28 -1.17 9.04 19.35
C HIS A 28 -1.27 10.52 18.98
N ALA A 29 -0.34 11.01 18.15
CA ALA A 29 -0.20 12.43 17.84
C ALA A 29 -0.83 12.83 16.50
N LEU A 30 -1.15 11.86 15.63
CA LEU A 30 -1.55 12.12 14.24
C LEU A 30 -2.91 11.52 13.89
N LEU A 31 -3.69 12.27 13.11
CA LEU A 31 -4.81 11.76 12.33
C LEU A 31 -4.40 11.81 10.86
N MET A 32 -4.30 10.64 10.21
CA MET A 32 -3.75 10.54 8.85
C MET A 32 -4.83 10.20 7.83
N THR A 33 -4.76 10.82 6.66
CA THR A 33 -5.59 10.49 5.49
C THR A 33 -4.69 10.27 4.28
N LEU A 34 -4.86 9.13 3.60
CA LEU A 34 -4.15 8.80 2.36
C LEU A 34 -5.07 9.12 1.18
N PHE A 35 -4.58 9.88 0.21
CA PHE A 35 -5.28 10.21 -1.02
C PHE A 35 -4.56 9.53 -2.19
N GLU A 36 -5.29 8.76 -2.99
CA GLU A 36 -4.79 8.12 -4.21
C GLU A 36 -5.70 8.50 -5.37
N ALA A 37 -5.12 8.82 -6.52
CA ALA A 37 -5.86 9.29 -7.68
C ALA A 37 -6.59 8.15 -8.41
N SER A 38 -6.04 6.94 -8.35
CA SER A 38 -6.63 5.74 -8.94
C SER A 38 -7.51 4.97 -7.96
N ASP A 39 -8.23 3.98 -8.49
CA ASP A 39 -9.02 3.01 -7.73
C ASP A 39 -8.17 1.92 -7.05
N ARG A 40 -6.83 1.95 -7.21
CA ARG A 40 -5.93 0.89 -6.75
C ARG A 40 -4.69 1.42 -6.05
N LEU A 41 -4.36 0.83 -4.91
CA LEU A 41 -3.09 1.04 -4.22
C LEU A 41 -1.91 0.31 -4.90
N GLY A 42 -0.70 0.77 -4.60
CA GLY A 42 0.57 0.15 -5.00
C GLY A 42 1.35 0.97 -6.03
N GLY A 43 0.70 1.92 -6.71
CA GLY A 43 1.36 2.74 -7.72
C GLY A 43 2.06 1.88 -8.77
N LYS A 44 3.37 2.10 -8.98
CA LYS A 44 4.18 1.33 -9.93
C LYS A 44 4.37 -0.15 -9.55
N ILE A 45 4.13 -0.53 -8.30
CA ILE A 45 4.12 -1.94 -7.88
C ILE A 45 2.77 -2.53 -8.29
N HIS A 46 2.78 -3.29 -9.38
CA HIS A 46 1.59 -3.91 -9.94
C HIS A 46 1.94 -5.25 -10.58
N THR A 47 1.55 -6.34 -9.90
CA THR A 47 1.71 -7.70 -10.42
C THR A 47 0.44 -8.12 -11.14
N LYS A 48 0.56 -8.54 -12.40
CA LYS A 48 -0.56 -9.13 -13.13
C LYS A 48 -0.79 -10.56 -12.63
N GLN A 49 -1.99 -10.85 -12.18
CA GLN A 49 -2.41 -12.22 -11.91
C GLN A 49 -2.81 -12.88 -13.23
N GLN A 50 -2.24 -14.04 -13.52
CA GLN A 50 -2.61 -14.87 -14.66
C GLN A 50 -3.17 -16.18 -14.13
N GLN A 51 -4.35 -16.56 -14.61
CA GLN A 51 -4.90 -17.88 -14.35
C GLN A 51 -4.30 -18.86 -15.34
N PHE A 52 -3.73 -19.94 -14.83
CA PHE A 52 -3.32 -21.07 -15.66
C PHE A 52 -4.49 -22.05 -15.71
N PRO A 53 -4.92 -22.52 -16.90
CA PRO A 53 -5.86 -23.61 -17.01
C PRO A 53 -5.27 -24.84 -16.30
N GLY A 54 -6.08 -25.46 -15.44
CA GLY A 54 -5.66 -26.54 -14.56
C GLY A 54 -5.24 -27.80 -15.32
N SER A 55 -3.94 -27.91 -15.61
CA SER A 55 -3.13 -29.13 -15.64
C SER A 55 -1.75 -28.83 -16.24
N ILE A 56 -0.88 -28.20 -15.46
CA ILE A 56 0.57 -28.31 -15.68
C ILE A 56 1.12 -28.97 -14.42
N PHE A 57 1.25 -30.30 -14.47
CA PHE A 57 2.16 -31.02 -13.60
C PHE A 57 3.56 -30.48 -13.88
N LEU A 58 4.04 -29.58 -13.04
CA LEU A 58 5.46 -29.24 -13.01
C LEU A 58 6.16 -30.39 -12.27
N ALA A 59 6.45 -31.47 -13.00
CA ALA A 59 7.47 -32.43 -12.57
C ALA A 59 8.78 -31.65 -12.45
N LYS A 60 9.12 -31.20 -11.24
CA LYS A 60 10.46 -30.71 -10.94
C LYS A 60 11.38 -31.92 -10.81
N LYS A 61 12.35 -31.97 -11.71
CA LYS A 61 13.57 -32.76 -11.60
C LYS A 61 14.45 -32.20 -10.48
#